data_AF-A0A953AXU9-F1
#
_entry.id   AF-A0A953AXU9-F1
#
_cell.length_a   1.000
_cell.length_b   1.000
_cell.length_c   1.000
_cell.angle_alpha   90.00
_cell.angle_beta   90.00
_cell.angle_gamma   90.00
#
_symmetry.space_group_name_H-M   'P 1'
#
loop_
_entity.id
_entity.type
_entity.pdbx_description
1 polymer ?
#
loop_
_entity_poly.entity_id
_entity_poly.type
_entity_poly.pdbx_seq_one_letter_code
_entity_poly.pdbx_strand_id
1 'polypeptide(L)'
;MEQAVAPGGTLPPEIAEALRRIGLLDGAPRAAAPLAGGVSSDIWRIELPDGRAVCVKRALPRLRVAGDWRAPVERSRYEARWIRTAGAIVPDAVPQLIGEDEESGLFVMAYLDPRSHRWWKGELLEGAVRAEDAAAVAAVLVRIHAATAGDPVVPARFPTDAIFHAIRLEPYLEATAVRHPDLGPALLALSRDTAACKRALVHGDVSPKNILLGPKGPVLLDAECAWFGDPAFDIAFCLNHLLLKCLARPAMRDRLLDAFGRFVERYAAGVGWEPWAGLQARVARLLPALLLARIDGKSPVEYVTAAAAQEAVRRIAKPLIAAPPPRLADVAAAWAEGLDRV
;
A
#
# COMPACT_ATOMS: atom_id res chain seq x y z
N MET A 1 10.75 -2.32 0.55
CA MET A 1 12.10 -2.45 1.13
C MET A 1 12.72 -3.72 0.59
N GLU A 2 13.64 -3.58 -0.36
CA GLU A 2 14.43 -4.68 -0.89
C GLU A 2 15.59 -4.91 0.09
N GLN A 3 15.78 -6.16 0.53
CA GLN A 3 16.54 -6.54 1.73
C GLN A 3 18.07 -6.50 1.57
N ALA A 4 18.59 -5.85 0.52
CA ALA A 4 20.02 -5.64 0.37
C ALA A 4 20.45 -4.40 1.16
N VAL A 5 21.16 -4.61 2.26
CA VAL A 5 21.96 -3.58 2.92
C VAL A 5 23.07 -3.21 1.94
N ALA A 6 23.01 -2.02 1.33
CA ALA A 6 24.13 -1.54 0.53
C ALA A 6 25.36 -1.37 1.46
N PRO A 7 26.57 -1.76 1.03
CA PRO A 7 27.76 -1.68 1.88
C PRO A 7 28.02 -0.22 2.29
N GLY A 8 28.14 0.01 3.60
CA GLY A 8 28.72 1.20 4.23
C GLY A 8 28.32 2.54 3.62
N GLY A 9 27.22 3.12 4.07
CA GLY A 9 26.88 4.52 3.79
C GLY A 9 27.26 5.40 4.97
N THR A 10 27.88 6.56 4.71
CA THR A 10 27.98 7.61 5.73
C THR A 10 26.56 8.09 6.04
N LEU A 11 26.15 8.00 7.30
CA LEU A 11 24.83 8.47 7.73
C LEU A 11 24.69 9.96 7.39
N PRO A 12 23.63 10.38 6.66
CA PRO A 12 23.44 11.78 6.31
C PRO A 12 23.43 12.67 7.57
N PRO A 13 24.11 13.83 7.56
CA PRO A 13 24.20 14.70 8.72
C PRO A 13 22.83 15.06 9.31
N GLU A 14 21.83 15.31 8.45
CA GLU A 14 20.50 15.71 8.92
C GLU A 14 19.78 14.56 9.64
N ILE A 15 20.02 13.30 9.24
CA ILE A 15 19.50 12.14 9.97
C ILE A 15 20.21 11.98 11.31
N ALA A 16 21.54 12.15 11.34
CA ALA A 16 22.29 12.08 12.59
C ALA A 16 21.86 13.17 13.59
N GLU A 17 21.64 14.40 13.12
CA GLU A 17 21.16 15.52 13.93
C GLU A 17 19.74 15.28 14.46
N ALA A 18 18.82 14.78 13.63
CA ALA A 18 17.48 14.43 14.06
C ALA A 18 17.50 13.36 15.18
N LEU A 19 18.34 12.33 15.02
CA LEU A 19 18.49 11.29 16.03
C LEU A 19 19.07 11.82 17.36
N ARG A 20 19.95 12.83 17.31
CA ARG A 20 20.43 13.52 18.52
C ARG A 20 19.33 14.32 19.19
N ARG A 21 18.54 15.09 18.42
CA ARG A 21 17.42 15.88 18.97
C ARG A 21 16.42 15.01 19.73
N ILE A 22 16.13 13.81 19.21
CA ILE A 22 15.18 12.88 19.83
C ILE A 22 15.83 11.91 20.83
N GLY A 23 17.11 12.12 21.17
CA GLY A 23 17.82 11.38 22.22
C GLY A 23 18.12 9.91 21.89
N LEU A 24 18.19 9.54 20.60
CA LEU A 24 18.52 8.18 20.15
C LEU A 24 19.99 8.00 19.80
N LEU A 25 20.74 9.09 19.57
CA LEU A 25 22.18 9.08 19.36
C LEU A 25 22.84 10.21 20.16
N ASP A 26 23.99 9.94 20.77
CA ASP A 26 24.86 10.97 21.38
C ASP A 26 26.18 11.14 20.59
N GLY A 27 26.49 10.22 19.68
CA GLY A 27 27.74 10.16 18.92
C GLY A 27 27.54 9.53 17.54
N ALA A 28 28.51 8.73 17.09
CA ALA A 28 28.35 7.92 15.87
C ALA A 28 27.53 6.65 16.17
N PRO A 29 26.67 6.19 15.24
CA PRO A 29 26.04 4.88 15.35
C PRO A 29 27.10 3.76 15.26
N ARG A 30 26.79 2.57 15.77
CA ARG A 30 27.67 1.39 15.62
C ARG A 30 27.79 0.96 14.16
N ALA A 31 26.67 1.04 13.44
CA ALA A 31 26.60 0.81 12.00
C ALA A 31 25.42 1.60 11.43
N ALA A 32 25.54 2.04 10.18
CA ALA A 32 24.47 2.66 9.43
C ALA A 32 24.54 2.20 7.98
N ALA A 33 23.39 1.89 7.40
CA ALA A 33 23.32 1.57 5.99
C ALA A 33 21.96 1.94 5.39
N PRO A 34 21.95 2.46 4.14
CA PRO A 34 20.70 2.76 3.46
C PRO A 34 20.00 1.45 3.08
N LEU A 35 18.67 1.47 3.15
CA LEU A 35 17.80 0.38 2.71
C LEU A 35 17.22 0.72 1.32
N ALA A 36 17.23 -0.26 0.43
CA ALA A 36 16.79 -0.10 -0.94
C ALA A 36 15.25 -0.15 -1.10
N GLY A 37 14.77 0.33 -2.25
CA GLY A 37 13.39 0.12 -2.71
C GLY A 37 12.37 1.22 -2.39
N GLY A 38 12.80 2.38 -1.87
CA GLY A 38 11.94 3.55 -1.66
C GLY A 38 12.31 4.70 -2.59
N VAL A 39 11.40 5.13 -3.47
CA VAL A 39 11.61 6.32 -4.33
C VAL A 39 11.20 7.62 -3.64
N SER A 40 10.31 7.56 -2.64
CA SER A 40 9.73 8.72 -1.95
C SER A 40 10.42 9.07 -0.65
N SER A 41 11.29 8.23 -0.12
CA SER A 41 11.93 8.45 1.19
C SER A 41 13.38 7.96 1.19
N ASP A 42 14.17 8.55 2.07
CA ASP A 42 15.36 7.92 2.60
C ASP A 42 14.96 6.93 3.68
N ILE A 43 15.51 5.73 3.60
CA ILE A 43 15.29 4.67 4.58
C ILE A 43 16.65 4.15 5.00
N TRP A 44 16.90 4.10 6.30
CA TRP A 44 18.19 3.69 6.86
C TRP A 44 17.99 2.66 7.97
N ARG A 45 18.81 1.61 7.95
CA ARG A 45 19.02 0.73 9.10
C ARG A 45 20.17 1.31 9.91
N ILE A 46 19.93 1.54 11.20
CA ILE A 46 20.93 2.09 12.11
C ILE A 46 21.04 1.15 13.32
N GLU A 47 22.27 0.76 13.65
CA GLU A 47 22.58 0.10 14.92
C GLU A 47 22.98 1.17 15.94
N LEU A 48 22.14 1.32 16.96
CA LEU A 48 22.33 2.28 18.04
C LEU A 48 23.50 1.87 18.95
N PRO A 49 24.05 2.80 19.76
CA PRO A 49 25.12 2.51 20.71
C PRO A 49 24.81 1.41 21.73
N ASP A 50 23.53 1.17 22.02
CA ASP A 50 23.06 0.10 22.92
C ASP A 50 22.91 -1.27 22.22
N GLY A 51 23.19 -1.35 20.91
CA GLY A 51 23.12 -2.56 20.11
C GLY A 51 21.76 -2.83 19.45
N ARG A 52 20.73 -2.00 19.69
CA ARG A 52 19.44 -2.14 19.00
C ARG A 52 19.55 -1.69 17.54
N ALA A 53 18.94 -2.47 16.64
CA ALA A 53 18.75 -2.05 15.24
C ALA A 53 17.41 -1.32 15.08
N VAL A 54 17.45 -0.14 14.47
CA VAL A 54 16.27 0.67 14.17
C VAL A 54 16.20 1.00 12.68
N CYS A 55 14.99 1.25 12.20
CA CYS A 55 14.74 1.76 10.86
C CYS A 55 14.35 3.23 10.97
N VAL A 56 15.05 4.07 10.22
CA VAL A 56 14.77 5.50 10.10
C VAL A 56 14.16 5.77 8.74
N LYS A 57 13.08 6.53 8.70
CA LYS A 57 12.43 6.96 7.46
C LYS A 57 12.27 8.47 7.44
N ARG A 58 12.65 9.09 6.31
CA ARG A 58 12.53 10.52 6.06
C ARG A 58 11.97 10.75 4.66
N ALA A 59 10.82 11.42 4.53
CA ALA A 59 10.25 11.77 3.23
C ALA A 59 11.16 12.72 2.44
N LEU A 60 11.26 12.49 1.14
CA LEU A 60 11.93 13.37 0.19
C LEU A 60 10.93 14.34 -0.47
N PRO A 61 11.25 15.63 -0.66
CA PRO A 61 10.36 16.56 -1.37
C PRO A 61 10.23 16.22 -2.87
N ARG A 62 11.26 15.60 -3.46
CA ARG A 62 11.27 15.09 -4.84
C ARG A 62 11.52 13.59 -4.83
N LEU A 63 10.68 12.83 -5.52
CA LEU A 63 10.81 11.37 -5.65
C LEU A 63 11.97 11.03 -6.59
N ARG A 64 12.68 9.94 -6.29
CA ARG A 64 13.76 9.37 -7.10
C ARG A 64 13.21 8.59 -8.30
N VAL A 65 12.49 9.27 -9.18
CA VAL A 65 11.93 8.73 -10.44
C VAL A 65 12.39 9.58 -11.63
N ALA A 66 12.26 9.03 -12.85
CA ALA A 66 12.71 9.71 -14.06
C ALA A 66 11.94 11.01 -14.37
N GLY A 67 10.67 11.10 -13.97
CA GLY A 67 9.84 12.31 -14.11
C GLY A 67 10.01 13.29 -12.93
N ASP A 68 9.58 14.55 -13.10
CA ASP A 68 9.45 15.47 -11.97
C ASP A 68 8.19 15.12 -11.16
N TRP A 69 8.35 14.28 -10.15
CA TRP A 69 7.29 13.93 -9.21
C TRP A 69 7.63 14.46 -7.82
N ARG A 70 6.86 15.45 -7.39
CA ARG A 70 6.98 16.09 -6.07
C ARG A 70 5.82 15.64 -5.18
N ALA A 71 6.11 15.49 -3.89
CA ALA A 71 5.13 15.12 -2.89
C ALA A 71 5.34 15.91 -1.60
N PRO A 72 4.27 16.35 -0.91
CA PRO A 72 4.38 17.06 0.35
C PRO A 72 5.08 16.22 1.42
N VAL A 73 6.09 16.78 2.11
CA VAL A 73 6.90 16.03 3.08
C VAL A 73 6.15 15.75 4.38
N GLU A 74 5.09 16.51 4.69
CA GLU A 74 4.24 16.26 5.86
C GLU A 74 3.60 14.86 5.87
N ARG A 75 3.63 14.13 4.74
CA ARG A 75 3.18 12.73 4.67
C ARG A 75 3.88 11.80 5.67
N SER A 76 5.15 12.04 6.03
CA SER A 76 5.85 11.24 7.04
C SER A 76 5.21 11.37 8.43
N ARG A 77 4.70 12.56 8.77
CA ARG A 77 3.96 12.79 10.02
C ARG A 77 2.66 11.99 10.05
N TYR A 78 1.94 11.96 8.94
CA TYR A 78 0.68 11.22 8.85
C TYR A 78 0.89 9.70 8.78
N GLU A 79 2.00 9.24 8.22
CA GLU A 79 2.41 7.84 8.29
C GLU A 79 2.67 7.42 9.74
N ALA A 80 3.49 8.15 10.49
CA ALA A 80 3.75 7.85 11.90
C ALA A 80 2.47 7.94 12.75
N ARG A 81 1.56 8.88 12.44
CA ARG A 81 0.23 8.97 13.06
C ARG A 81 -0.66 7.77 12.72
N TRP A 82 -0.62 7.28 11.49
CA TRP A 82 -1.32 6.07 11.07
C TRP A 82 -0.76 4.85 11.81
N ILE A 83 0.57 4.68 11.86
CA ILE A 83 1.24 3.61 12.62
C ILE A 83 0.78 3.62 14.08
N ARG A 84 0.78 4.78 14.74
CA ARG A 84 0.32 4.91 16.12
C ARG A 84 -1.16 4.52 16.28
N THR A 85 -2.02 4.96 15.37
CA THR A 85 -3.46 4.68 15.43
C THR A 85 -3.74 3.19 15.20
N ALA A 86 -3.17 2.61 14.14
CA ALA A 86 -3.29 1.20 13.81
C ALA A 86 -2.68 0.30 14.89
N GLY A 87 -1.52 0.66 15.45
CA GLY A 87 -0.86 -0.07 16.54
C GLY A 87 -1.65 -0.06 17.84
N ALA A 88 -2.47 0.96 18.11
CA ALA A 88 -3.39 0.93 19.24
C ALA A 88 -4.55 -0.08 19.06
N ILE A 89 -4.88 -0.43 17.81
CA ILE A 89 -5.98 -1.35 17.46
C ILE A 89 -5.47 -2.78 17.27
N VAL A 90 -4.34 -2.92 16.56
CA VAL A 90 -3.68 -4.19 16.24
C VAL A 90 -2.16 -4.02 16.46
N PRO A 91 -1.66 -4.19 17.71
CA PRO A 91 -0.27 -3.85 18.06
C PRO A 91 0.82 -4.50 17.21
N ASP A 92 0.64 -5.77 16.84
CA ASP A 92 1.64 -6.51 16.05
C ASP A 92 1.52 -6.29 14.53
N ALA A 93 0.57 -5.46 14.07
CA ALA A 93 0.34 -5.21 12.64
C ALA A 93 1.09 -4.00 12.06
N VAL A 94 1.87 -3.31 12.88
CA VAL A 94 2.68 -2.16 12.48
C VAL A 94 4.05 -2.25 13.17
N PRO A 95 5.09 -1.62 12.62
CA PRO A 95 6.37 -1.55 13.32
C PRO A 95 6.21 -0.68 14.57
N GLN A 96 6.88 -1.05 15.66
CA GLN A 96 6.90 -0.24 16.87
C GLN A 96 7.54 1.11 16.56
N LEU A 97 6.81 2.20 16.80
CA LEU A 97 7.34 3.55 16.69
C LEU A 97 8.24 3.85 17.91
N ILE A 98 9.45 4.31 17.66
CA ILE A 98 10.48 4.58 18.67
C ILE A 98 10.61 6.08 18.92
N GLY A 99 10.54 6.89 17.87
CA GLY A 99 10.66 8.35 17.97
C GLY A 99 10.24 9.05 16.69
N GLU A 100 9.97 10.35 16.82
CA GLU A 100 9.61 11.24 15.72
C GLU A 100 10.32 12.58 15.90
N ASP A 101 10.81 13.15 14.81
CA ASP A 101 11.36 14.49 14.76
C ASP A 101 10.54 15.29 13.72
N GLU A 102 9.54 16.04 14.20
CA GLU A 102 8.64 16.81 13.32
C GLU A 102 9.42 17.85 12.49
N GLU A 103 10.53 18.40 13.02
CA GLU A 103 11.37 19.39 12.34
C GLU A 103 11.99 18.85 11.05
N SER A 104 12.55 17.64 11.08
CA SER A 104 13.13 17.01 9.88
C SER A 104 12.14 16.14 9.09
N GLY A 105 10.89 16.01 9.56
CA GLY A 105 9.89 15.13 8.95
C GLY A 105 10.30 13.64 9.00
N LEU A 106 11.05 13.26 10.03
CA LEU A 106 11.64 11.94 10.19
C LEU A 106 10.93 11.17 11.30
N PHE A 107 10.84 9.86 11.14
CA PHE A 107 10.47 8.99 12.25
C PHE A 107 11.34 7.73 12.30
N VAL A 108 11.41 7.17 13.49
CA VAL A 108 12.22 6.00 13.82
C VAL A 108 11.29 4.90 14.31
N MET A 109 11.48 3.71 13.76
CA MET A 109 10.70 2.53 14.09
C MET A 109 11.60 1.31 14.30
N ALA A 110 11.07 0.25 14.89
CA ALA A 110 11.78 -1.02 15.03
C ALA A 110 12.22 -1.54 13.65
N TYR A 111 13.47 -2.01 13.57
CA TYR A 111 13.93 -2.73 12.39
C TYR A 111 13.38 -4.16 12.41
N LEU A 112 12.67 -4.54 11.34
CA LEU A 112 12.07 -5.86 11.21
C LEU A 112 13.02 -6.78 10.43
N ASP A 113 13.55 -7.80 11.11
CA ASP A 113 14.58 -8.67 10.56
C ASP A 113 14.03 -9.54 9.40
N PRO A 114 14.62 -9.45 8.20
CA PRO A 114 14.30 -10.30 7.04
C PRO A 114 14.17 -11.79 7.30
N ARG A 115 14.93 -12.34 8.26
CA ARG A 115 14.94 -13.76 8.58
C ARG A 115 13.65 -14.21 9.27
N SER A 116 12.93 -13.29 9.91
CA SER A 116 11.65 -13.56 10.57
C SER A 116 10.47 -12.84 9.92
N HIS A 117 10.73 -11.84 9.08
CA HIS A 117 9.73 -11.02 8.40
C HIS A 117 9.86 -11.18 6.89
N ARG A 118 9.07 -12.11 6.33
CA ARG A 118 9.10 -12.44 4.91
C ARG A 118 8.49 -11.30 4.10
N TRP A 119 9.14 -10.90 3.01
CA TRP A 119 8.62 -9.86 2.14
C TRP A 119 7.53 -10.40 1.21
N TRP A 120 6.27 -9.99 1.42
CA TRP A 120 5.13 -10.66 0.78
C TRP A 120 5.15 -10.56 -0.75
N LYS A 121 5.51 -9.39 -1.30
CA LYS A 121 5.70 -9.25 -2.75
C LYS A 121 6.74 -10.23 -3.31
N GLY A 122 7.87 -10.42 -2.61
CA GLY A 122 8.92 -11.35 -2.99
C GLY A 122 8.38 -12.78 -3.06
N GLU A 123 7.74 -13.25 -1.98
CA GLU A 123 7.13 -14.59 -1.95
C GLU A 123 6.11 -14.81 -3.07
N LEU A 124 5.23 -13.85 -3.33
CA LEU A 124 4.25 -13.97 -4.41
C LEU A 124 4.92 -14.03 -5.79
N LEU A 125 5.97 -13.24 -6.03
CA LEU A 125 6.72 -13.24 -7.28
C LEU A 125 7.63 -14.46 -7.44
N GLU A 126 8.03 -15.11 -6.34
CA GLU A 126 8.75 -16.38 -6.31
C GLU A 126 7.81 -17.60 -6.39
N GLY A 127 6.50 -17.38 -6.25
CA GLY A 127 5.45 -18.40 -6.36
C GLY A 127 5.13 -19.12 -5.06
N ALA A 128 5.64 -18.63 -3.94
CA ALA A 128 5.27 -19.07 -2.60
C ALA A 128 3.93 -18.48 -2.16
N VAL A 129 2.88 -18.68 -2.97
CA VAL A 129 1.53 -18.16 -2.73
C VAL A 129 0.80 -19.03 -1.73
N ARG A 130 0.38 -18.43 -0.61
CA ARG A 130 -0.45 -19.06 0.43
C ARG A 130 -1.68 -18.20 0.65
N ALA A 131 -2.86 -18.81 0.62
CA ALA A 131 -4.11 -18.07 0.73
C ALA A 131 -4.37 -17.59 2.17
N GLU A 132 -3.78 -18.28 3.14
CA GLU A 132 -3.79 -17.92 4.56
C GLU A 132 -3.07 -16.59 4.82
N ASP A 133 -1.98 -16.30 4.10
CA ASP A 133 -1.27 -15.03 4.19
C ASP A 133 -2.18 -13.86 3.74
N ALA A 134 -2.95 -14.07 2.66
CA ALA A 134 -3.92 -13.07 2.19
C ALA A 134 -5.10 -12.88 3.15
N ALA A 135 -5.62 -13.97 3.72
CA ALA A 135 -6.65 -13.90 4.77
C ALA A 135 -6.12 -13.18 6.02
N ALA A 136 -4.89 -13.43 6.44
CA ALA A 136 -4.27 -12.75 7.58
C ALA A 136 -4.15 -11.24 7.34
N VAL A 137 -3.78 -10.81 6.12
CA VAL A 137 -3.72 -9.39 5.76
C VAL A 137 -5.12 -8.77 5.81
N ALA A 138 -6.13 -9.44 5.24
CA ALA A 138 -7.51 -9.00 5.32
C ALA A 138 -8.00 -8.87 6.77
N ALA A 139 -7.62 -9.80 7.64
CA ALA A 139 -8.00 -9.81 9.06
C ALA A 139 -7.43 -8.60 9.82
N VAL A 140 -6.18 -8.22 9.54
CA VAL A 140 -5.57 -7.01 10.09
C VAL A 140 -6.28 -5.76 9.57
N LEU A 141 -6.43 -5.67 8.25
CA LEU A 141 -6.96 -4.49 7.58
C LEU A 141 -8.41 -4.18 8.03
N VAL A 142 -9.27 -5.21 8.06
CA VAL A 142 -10.67 -5.04 8.45
C VAL A 142 -10.80 -4.60 9.92
N ARG A 143 -9.90 -5.04 10.82
CA ARG A 143 -9.91 -4.59 12.23
C ARG A 143 -9.60 -3.11 12.35
N ILE A 144 -8.63 -2.60 11.58
CA ILE A 144 -8.27 -1.17 11.57
C ILE A 144 -9.43 -0.35 11.01
N HIS A 145 -10.02 -0.78 9.89
CA HIS A 145 -11.17 -0.10 9.31
C HIS A 145 -12.39 -0.13 10.25
N ALA A 146 -12.72 -1.28 10.84
CA ALA A 146 -13.84 -1.41 11.77
C ALA A 146 -13.69 -0.51 13.00
N ALA A 147 -12.51 -0.48 13.61
CA ALA A 147 -12.28 0.28 14.83
C ALA A 147 -12.25 1.79 14.60
N THR A 148 -11.97 2.24 13.37
CA THR A 148 -11.94 3.67 13.01
C THR A 148 -13.21 4.13 12.30
N ALA A 149 -14.06 3.20 11.87
CA ALA A 149 -15.31 3.52 11.24
C ALA A 149 -16.28 4.18 12.23
N GLY A 150 -16.75 5.37 11.88
CA GLY A 150 -17.65 6.15 12.73
C GLY A 150 -16.99 6.85 13.93
N ASP A 151 -15.67 6.76 14.09
CA ASP A 151 -14.95 7.55 15.09
C ASP A 151 -14.90 9.03 14.64
N PRO A 152 -15.51 9.98 15.39
CA PRO A 152 -15.55 11.38 14.99
C PRO A 152 -14.20 12.11 15.12
N VAL A 153 -13.24 11.53 15.84
CA VAL A 153 -11.93 12.14 16.12
C VAL A 153 -10.93 11.81 15.01
N VAL A 154 -11.00 10.62 14.43
CA VAL A 154 -10.07 10.17 13.38
C VAL A 154 -10.04 11.13 12.17
N PRO A 155 -11.17 11.61 11.61
CA PRO A 155 -11.15 12.55 10.47
C PRO A 155 -10.29 13.79 10.73
N ALA A 156 -10.44 14.42 11.90
CA ALA A 156 -9.69 15.61 12.28
C ALA A 156 -8.18 15.34 12.45
N ARG A 157 -7.81 14.08 12.74
CA ARG A 157 -6.40 13.66 12.83
C ARG A 157 -5.77 13.42 11.46
N PHE A 158 -6.54 13.27 10.39
CA PHE A 158 -6.05 13.00 9.04
C PHE A 158 -6.65 13.97 8.01
N PRO A 159 -6.35 15.29 8.08
CA PRO A 159 -6.73 16.26 7.06
C PRO A 159 -5.83 16.12 5.82
N THR A 160 -5.82 14.94 5.21
CA THR A 160 -4.86 14.49 4.20
C THR A 160 -5.49 14.22 2.84
N ASP A 161 -6.71 14.72 2.61
CA ASP A 161 -7.43 14.62 1.33
C ASP A 161 -6.57 15.05 0.13
N ALA A 162 -5.88 16.18 0.24
CA ALA A 162 -5.01 16.69 -0.82
C ALA A 162 -3.81 15.76 -1.08
N ILE A 163 -3.25 15.15 -0.03
CA ILE A 163 -2.15 14.18 -0.15
C ILE A 163 -2.67 12.94 -0.87
N PHE A 164 -3.77 12.35 -0.38
CA PHE A 164 -4.36 11.15 -1.00
C PHE A 164 -4.77 11.40 -2.45
N HIS A 165 -5.36 12.56 -2.75
CA HIS A 165 -5.67 12.94 -4.12
C HIS A 165 -4.41 12.98 -5.00
N ALA A 166 -3.38 13.72 -4.59
CA ALA A 166 -2.17 13.95 -5.38
C ALA A 166 -1.35 12.67 -5.63
N ILE A 167 -1.38 11.70 -4.71
CA ILE A 167 -0.55 10.50 -4.82
C ILE A 167 -1.34 9.22 -5.09
N ARG A 168 -2.68 9.24 -5.04
CA ARG A 168 -3.55 8.10 -5.36
C ARG A 168 -4.62 8.44 -6.41
N LEU A 169 -5.57 9.33 -6.15
CA LEU A 169 -6.68 9.54 -7.08
C LEU A 169 -6.22 10.09 -8.44
N GLU A 170 -5.40 11.14 -8.44
CA GLU A 170 -4.88 11.74 -9.67
C GLU A 170 -4.02 10.76 -10.48
N PRO A 171 -2.93 10.18 -9.93
CA PRO A 171 -2.03 9.36 -10.74
C PRO A 171 -2.62 8.04 -11.22
N TYR A 172 -3.69 7.55 -10.60
CA TYR A 172 -4.32 6.28 -10.94
C TYR A 172 -5.63 6.42 -11.70
N LEU A 173 -6.50 7.37 -11.36
CA LEU A 173 -7.82 7.46 -12.00
C LEU A 173 -7.84 8.57 -13.04
N GLU A 174 -7.38 9.77 -12.69
CA GLU A 174 -7.49 10.95 -13.55
C GLU A 174 -6.46 10.94 -14.69
N ALA A 175 -5.21 10.56 -14.39
CA ALA A 175 -4.19 10.37 -15.41
C ALA A 175 -4.56 9.24 -16.39
N THR A 176 -5.20 8.17 -15.90
CA THR A 176 -5.68 7.08 -16.76
C THR A 176 -6.89 7.52 -17.59
N ALA A 177 -7.77 8.38 -17.06
CA ALA A 177 -8.86 9.00 -17.80
C ALA A 177 -8.37 9.81 -19.00
N VAL A 178 -7.25 10.54 -18.86
CA VAL A 178 -6.63 11.28 -19.96
C VAL A 178 -6.14 10.35 -21.08
N ARG A 179 -5.62 9.16 -20.72
CA ARG A 179 -5.11 8.17 -21.70
C ARG A 179 -6.20 7.31 -22.33
N HIS A 180 -7.37 7.20 -21.70
CA HIS A 180 -8.52 6.43 -22.19
C HIS A 180 -9.78 7.32 -22.22
N PRO A 181 -9.91 8.21 -23.23
CA PRO A 181 -11.03 9.16 -23.31
C PRO A 181 -12.41 8.49 -23.34
N ASP A 182 -12.49 7.27 -23.89
CA ASP A 182 -13.68 6.42 -23.90
C ASP A 182 -14.17 6.05 -22.49
N LEU A 183 -13.26 5.96 -21.52
CA LEU A 183 -13.55 5.67 -20.12
C LEU A 183 -13.44 6.90 -19.21
N GLY A 184 -13.05 8.05 -19.78
CA GLY A 184 -12.74 9.26 -19.03
C GLY A 184 -13.84 9.69 -18.06
N PRO A 185 -15.11 9.81 -18.51
CA PRO A 185 -16.21 10.17 -17.62
C PRO A 185 -16.41 9.21 -16.44
N ALA A 186 -16.27 7.89 -16.67
CA ALA A 186 -16.43 6.87 -15.63
C ALA A 186 -15.29 6.93 -14.60
N LEU A 187 -14.06 7.09 -15.06
CA LEU A 187 -12.88 7.19 -14.19
C LEU A 187 -12.86 8.49 -13.37
N LEU A 188 -13.24 9.62 -13.97
CA LEU A 188 -13.36 10.89 -13.24
C LEU A 188 -14.52 10.87 -12.24
N ALA A 189 -15.64 10.23 -12.56
CA ALA A 189 -16.72 10.01 -11.60
C ALA A 189 -16.27 9.13 -10.43
N LEU A 190 -15.55 8.05 -10.72
CA LEU A 190 -14.98 7.16 -9.70
C LEU A 190 -14.00 7.90 -8.78
N SER A 191 -13.16 8.79 -9.32
CA SER A 191 -12.26 9.65 -8.53
C SER A 191 -13.06 10.50 -7.53
N ARG A 192 -14.08 11.21 -8.02
CA ARG A 192 -14.96 12.06 -7.18
C ARG A 192 -15.73 11.26 -6.13
N ASP A 193 -16.33 10.15 -6.52
CA ASP A 193 -17.10 9.28 -5.62
C ASP A 193 -16.20 8.74 -4.49
N THR A 194 -14.98 8.32 -4.83
CA THR A 194 -14.01 7.83 -3.85
C THR A 194 -13.59 8.95 -2.89
N ALA A 195 -13.29 10.14 -3.42
CA ALA A 195 -12.93 11.32 -2.62
C ALA A 195 -14.03 11.72 -1.62
N ALA A 196 -15.29 11.66 -2.06
CA ALA A 196 -16.46 12.05 -1.26
C ALA A 196 -16.82 11.03 -0.17
N CYS A 197 -16.40 9.77 -0.31
CA CYS A 197 -16.75 8.72 0.64
C CYS A 197 -15.83 8.76 1.87
N LYS A 198 -16.40 9.08 3.04
CA LYS A 198 -15.70 9.23 4.32
C LYS A 198 -16.20 8.20 5.34
N ARG A 199 -15.48 7.08 5.49
CA ARG A 199 -15.96 5.94 6.28
C ARG A 199 -14.97 5.48 7.35
N ALA A 200 -13.69 5.30 7.03
CA ALA A 200 -12.70 4.72 7.94
C ALA A 200 -11.30 5.30 7.71
N LEU A 201 -10.35 4.99 8.61
CA LEU A 201 -8.94 5.28 8.42
C LEU A 201 -8.33 4.32 7.40
N VAL A 202 -8.00 4.85 6.23
CA VAL A 202 -7.46 4.09 5.09
C VAL A 202 -5.94 4.26 5.07
N HIS A 203 -5.19 3.18 4.83
CA HIS A 203 -3.74 3.20 4.65
C HIS A 203 -3.33 3.85 3.33
N GLY A 204 -4.09 3.57 2.26
CA GLY A 204 -3.93 4.14 0.94
C GLY A 204 -2.84 3.50 0.07
N ASP A 205 -2.10 2.50 0.56
CA ASP A 205 -1.08 1.76 -0.21
C ASP A 205 -0.91 0.33 0.31
N VAL A 206 -2.04 -0.37 0.50
CA VAL A 206 -2.03 -1.79 0.89
C VAL A 206 -1.62 -2.63 -0.32
N SER A 207 -0.35 -2.58 -0.66
CA SER A 207 0.27 -3.36 -1.72
C SER A 207 1.25 -4.36 -1.12
N PRO A 208 1.43 -5.57 -1.71
CA PRO A 208 2.33 -6.58 -1.15
C PRO A 208 3.78 -6.12 -0.96
N LYS A 209 4.22 -5.04 -1.63
CA LYS A 209 5.56 -4.45 -1.43
C LYS A 209 5.74 -3.83 -0.04
N ASN A 210 4.63 -3.42 0.58
CA ASN A 210 4.55 -2.68 1.83
C ASN A 210 4.08 -3.57 2.99
N ILE A 211 4.14 -4.89 2.80
CA ILE A 211 3.65 -5.88 3.76
C ILE A 211 4.76 -6.88 4.04
N LEU A 212 5.09 -7.03 5.32
CA LEU A 212 5.96 -8.09 5.79
C LEU A 212 5.15 -9.12 6.56
N LEU A 213 5.38 -10.40 6.31
CA LEU A 213 4.73 -11.49 7.03
C LEU A 213 5.64 -11.91 8.19
N GLY A 214 5.31 -11.43 9.39
CA GLY A 214 6.05 -11.71 10.61
C GLY A 214 5.50 -12.91 11.39
N PRO A 215 6.17 -13.32 12.47
CA PRO A 215 5.79 -14.48 13.28
C PRO A 215 4.46 -14.31 14.01
N LYS A 216 4.01 -13.07 14.21
CA LYS A 216 2.73 -12.74 14.85
C LYS A 216 1.64 -12.29 13.88
N GLY A 217 1.92 -12.37 12.58
CA GLY A 217 1.03 -11.93 11.51
C GLY A 217 1.62 -10.84 10.62
N PRO A 218 0.82 -10.31 9.69
CA PRO A 218 1.26 -9.31 8.73
C PRO A 218 1.52 -7.95 9.39
N VAL A 219 2.61 -7.30 8.99
CA VAL A 219 2.99 -5.95 9.38
C VAL A 219 2.85 -5.03 8.17
N LEU A 220 1.99 -4.02 8.29
CA LEU A 220 1.74 -2.99 7.29
C LEU A 220 2.76 -1.85 7.45
N LEU A 221 3.35 -1.42 6.34
CA LEU A 221 4.38 -0.39 6.26
C LEU A 221 3.95 0.70 5.26
N ASP A 222 4.60 1.87 5.29
CA ASP A 222 4.50 2.85 4.20
C ASP A 222 3.09 3.42 4.01
N ALA A 223 2.43 3.76 5.12
CA ALA A 223 1.13 4.44 5.14
C ALA A 223 1.25 5.96 4.85
N GLU A 224 2.13 6.36 3.93
CA GLU A 224 2.34 7.77 3.54
C GLU A 224 1.12 8.38 2.81
N CYS A 225 0.15 7.53 2.45
CA CYS A 225 -1.11 7.89 1.80
C CYS A 225 -2.30 7.84 2.78
N ALA A 226 -2.03 7.75 4.08
CA ALA A 226 -3.08 7.61 5.08
C ALA A 226 -4.06 8.78 5.02
N TRP A 227 -5.36 8.47 5.01
CA TRP A 227 -6.44 9.44 5.02
C TRP A 227 -7.71 8.86 5.66
N PHE A 228 -8.63 9.73 6.08
CA PHE A 228 -9.98 9.28 6.41
C PHE A 228 -10.85 9.29 5.15
N GLY A 229 -11.30 8.11 4.72
CA GLY A 229 -11.88 7.94 3.39
C GLY A 229 -12.60 6.62 3.18
N ASP A 230 -12.63 6.17 1.92
CA ASP A 230 -13.30 4.92 1.53
C ASP A 230 -12.39 3.69 1.74
N PRO A 231 -12.72 2.76 2.67
CA PRO A 231 -11.96 1.53 2.84
C PRO A 231 -11.97 0.63 1.60
N ALA A 232 -12.89 0.87 0.66
CA ALA A 232 -12.89 0.16 -0.62
C ALA A 232 -11.55 0.29 -1.38
N PHE A 233 -10.85 1.43 -1.21
CA PHE A 233 -9.58 1.67 -1.90
C PHE A 233 -8.51 0.67 -1.49
N ASP A 234 -8.28 0.46 -0.19
CA ASP A 234 -7.25 -0.46 0.30
C ASP A 234 -7.51 -1.90 -0.12
N ILE A 235 -8.77 -2.33 -0.08
CA ILE A 235 -9.18 -3.67 -0.53
C ILE A 235 -8.89 -3.81 -2.03
N ALA A 236 -9.35 -2.86 -2.85
CA ALA A 236 -9.15 -2.90 -4.30
C ALA A 236 -7.66 -2.84 -4.65
N PHE A 237 -6.87 -2.04 -3.93
CA PHE A 237 -5.44 -1.87 -4.16
C PHE A 237 -4.66 -3.15 -3.86
N CYS A 238 -4.99 -3.86 -2.78
CA CYS A 238 -4.38 -5.15 -2.45
C CYS A 238 -4.75 -6.23 -3.46
N LEU A 239 -6.06 -6.37 -3.75
CA LEU A 239 -6.58 -7.38 -4.68
C LEU A 239 -6.06 -7.19 -6.11
N ASN A 240 -5.91 -5.93 -6.55
CA ASN A 240 -5.28 -5.56 -7.83
C ASN A 240 -3.90 -6.22 -7.98
N HIS A 241 -3.09 -6.21 -6.92
CA HIS A 241 -1.76 -6.83 -6.95
C HIS A 241 -1.77 -8.37 -6.92
N LEU A 242 -2.84 -9.02 -6.46
CA LEU A 242 -3.00 -10.47 -6.58
C LEU A 242 -3.38 -10.86 -8.00
N LEU A 243 -4.34 -10.13 -8.60
CA LEU A 243 -4.77 -10.36 -9.98
C LEU A 243 -3.64 -10.12 -10.99
N LEU A 244 -2.92 -8.99 -10.91
CA LEU A 244 -1.79 -8.70 -11.81
C LEU A 244 -0.67 -9.72 -11.72
N LYS A 245 -0.48 -10.38 -10.56
CA LYS A 245 0.54 -11.43 -10.42
C LYS A 245 0.15 -12.73 -11.11
N CYS A 246 -1.11 -12.92 -11.49
CA CYS A 246 -1.50 -14.05 -12.35
C CYS A 246 -0.80 -13.97 -13.71
N LEU A 247 -0.55 -12.77 -14.23
CA LEU A 247 0.21 -12.55 -15.46
C LEU A 247 1.71 -12.76 -15.26
N ALA A 248 2.25 -12.32 -14.12
CA ALA A 248 3.67 -12.50 -13.79
C ALA A 248 4.03 -13.96 -13.46
N ARG A 249 3.07 -14.72 -12.91
CA ARG A 249 3.22 -16.11 -12.49
C ARG A 249 2.02 -16.96 -12.95
N PRO A 250 1.89 -17.25 -14.25
CA PRO A 250 0.75 -18.01 -14.79
C PRO A 250 0.54 -19.37 -14.14
N ALA A 251 1.62 -20.06 -13.77
CA ALA A 251 1.55 -21.34 -13.07
C ALA A 251 0.91 -21.27 -11.67
N MET A 252 0.89 -20.08 -11.05
CA MET A 252 0.32 -19.85 -9.71
C MET A 252 -1.07 -19.22 -9.74
N ARG A 253 -1.69 -19.12 -10.94
CA ARG A 253 -2.99 -18.45 -11.14
C ARG A 253 -4.05 -18.91 -10.17
N ASP A 254 -4.27 -20.21 -10.04
CA ASP A 254 -5.32 -20.77 -9.17
C ASP A 254 -5.07 -20.43 -7.70
N ARG A 255 -3.81 -20.48 -7.25
CA ARG A 255 -3.44 -20.10 -5.87
C ARG A 255 -3.62 -18.60 -5.62
N LEU A 256 -3.37 -17.76 -6.62
CA LEU A 256 -3.57 -16.31 -6.53
C LEU A 256 -5.06 -15.95 -6.50
N LEU A 257 -5.89 -16.66 -7.27
CA LEU A 257 -7.35 -16.51 -7.25
C LEU A 257 -7.96 -17.05 -5.95
N ASP A 258 -7.44 -18.15 -5.40
CA ASP A 258 -7.82 -18.63 -4.08
C ASP A 258 -7.42 -17.61 -2.98
N ALA A 259 -6.20 -17.09 -3.03
CA ALA A 259 -5.75 -16.02 -2.12
C ALA A 259 -6.64 -14.75 -2.23
N PHE A 260 -7.06 -14.37 -3.43
CA PHE A 260 -8.04 -13.31 -3.65
C PHE A 260 -9.37 -13.64 -2.95
N GLY A 261 -9.90 -14.84 -3.15
CA GLY A 261 -11.15 -15.29 -2.55
C GLY A 261 -11.09 -15.28 -1.02
N ARG A 262 -10.02 -15.82 -0.43
CA ARG A 262 -9.78 -15.86 1.02
C ARG A 262 -9.61 -14.48 1.63
N PHE A 263 -8.96 -13.55 0.93
CA PHE A 263 -8.92 -12.15 1.35
C PHE A 263 -10.34 -11.57 1.43
N VAL A 264 -11.14 -11.72 0.38
CA VAL A 264 -12.49 -11.15 0.29
C VAL A 264 -13.41 -11.75 1.36
N GLU A 265 -13.41 -13.08 1.50
CA GLU A 265 -14.19 -13.81 2.52
C GLU A 265 -13.83 -13.30 3.92
N ARG A 266 -12.54 -13.26 4.25
CA ARG A 266 -12.07 -12.85 5.58
C ARG A 266 -12.37 -11.38 5.86
N TYR A 267 -12.20 -10.50 4.87
CA TYR A 267 -12.52 -9.09 5.02
C TYR A 267 -14.02 -8.91 5.23
N ALA A 268 -14.87 -9.51 4.38
CA ALA A 268 -16.32 -9.42 4.47
C ALA A 268 -16.86 -9.85 5.85
N ALA A 269 -16.32 -10.93 6.42
CA ALA A 269 -16.69 -11.44 7.73
C ALA A 269 -16.41 -10.46 8.89
N GLY A 270 -15.49 -9.50 8.71
CA GLY A 270 -15.16 -8.48 9.71
C GLY A 270 -15.89 -7.14 9.51
N VAL A 271 -16.70 -7.00 8.45
CA VAL A 271 -17.42 -5.75 8.16
C VAL A 271 -18.69 -5.68 9.02
N GLY A 272 -18.69 -4.78 9.99
CA GLY A 272 -19.86 -4.50 10.84
C GLY A 272 -20.37 -3.05 10.80
N TRP A 273 -19.67 -2.13 10.13
CA TRP A 273 -19.97 -0.69 10.18
C TRP A 273 -20.79 -0.17 8.98
N GLU A 274 -20.90 -0.96 7.92
CA GLU A 274 -21.74 -0.67 6.75
C GLU A 274 -22.18 -1.98 6.06
N PRO A 275 -23.24 -1.97 5.23
CA PRO A 275 -23.63 -3.16 4.48
C PRO A 275 -22.52 -3.64 3.53
N TRP A 276 -22.11 -4.91 3.65
CA TRP A 276 -21.07 -5.51 2.81
C TRP A 276 -21.37 -5.37 1.31
N ALA A 277 -22.63 -5.52 0.89
CA ALA A 277 -23.00 -5.38 -0.51
C ALA A 277 -22.63 -3.99 -1.10
N GLY A 278 -22.83 -2.93 -0.31
CA GLY A 278 -22.48 -1.57 -0.72
C GLY A 278 -20.97 -1.35 -0.78
N LEU A 279 -20.23 -1.82 0.22
CA LEU A 279 -18.77 -1.74 0.22
C LEU A 279 -18.16 -2.55 -0.92
N GLN A 280 -18.60 -3.80 -1.10
CA GLN A 280 -18.15 -4.69 -2.17
C GLN A 280 -18.36 -4.08 -3.55
N ALA A 281 -19.51 -3.45 -3.81
CA ALA A 281 -19.76 -2.78 -5.09
C ALA A 281 -18.77 -1.63 -5.35
N ARG A 282 -18.36 -0.87 -4.32
CA ARG A 282 -17.32 0.17 -4.46
C ARG A 282 -15.96 -0.45 -4.77
N VAL A 283 -15.60 -1.56 -4.12
CA VAL A 283 -14.36 -2.30 -4.46
C VAL A 283 -14.41 -2.81 -5.91
N ALA A 284 -15.54 -3.39 -6.33
CA ALA A 284 -15.72 -3.95 -7.67
C ALA A 284 -15.66 -2.86 -8.77
N ARG A 285 -16.04 -1.61 -8.47
CA ARG A 285 -15.82 -0.44 -9.34
C ARG A 285 -14.35 0.01 -9.38
N LEU A 286 -13.68 0.05 -8.22
CA LEU A 286 -12.29 0.50 -8.10
C LEU A 286 -11.28 -0.47 -8.72
N LEU A 287 -11.47 -1.77 -8.52
CA LEU A 287 -10.49 -2.80 -8.86
C LEU A 287 -10.12 -2.81 -10.36
N PRO A 288 -11.06 -2.83 -11.33
CA PRO A 288 -10.74 -2.72 -12.76
C PRO A 288 -10.04 -1.41 -13.13
N ALA A 289 -10.45 -0.29 -12.53
CA ALA A 289 -9.80 1.01 -12.76
C ALA A 289 -8.34 1.00 -12.30
N LEU A 290 -8.06 0.43 -11.12
CA LEU A 290 -6.71 0.28 -10.60
C LEU A 290 -5.87 -0.71 -11.42
N LEU A 291 -6.47 -1.77 -11.96
CA LEU A 291 -5.81 -2.69 -12.89
C LEU A 291 -5.32 -1.93 -14.13
N LEU A 292 -6.20 -1.16 -14.77
CA LEU A 292 -5.85 -0.35 -15.94
C LEU A 292 -4.80 0.72 -15.59
N ALA A 293 -4.93 1.37 -14.44
CA ALA A 293 -4.00 2.38 -13.94
C ALA A 293 -2.58 1.84 -13.70
N ARG A 294 -2.46 0.57 -13.33
CA ARG A 294 -1.16 -0.09 -13.17
C ARG A 294 -0.47 -0.41 -14.48
N ILE A 295 -1.12 -0.20 -15.61
CA ILE A 295 -0.51 -0.29 -16.93
C ILE A 295 -0.36 1.10 -17.54
N ASP A 296 -1.44 1.88 -17.53
CA ASP A 296 -1.52 3.14 -18.28
C ASP A 296 -1.63 4.39 -17.39
N GLY A 297 -1.51 4.28 -16.07
CA GLY A 297 -1.42 5.42 -15.15
C GLY A 297 0.00 5.97 -15.00
N LYS A 298 0.21 6.83 -14.00
CA LYS A 298 1.54 7.40 -13.68
C LYS A 298 2.42 6.47 -12.84
N SER A 299 1.87 5.38 -12.31
CA SER A 299 2.57 4.42 -11.46
C SER A 299 2.37 2.99 -11.97
N PRO A 300 2.95 2.64 -13.14
CA PRO A 300 2.83 1.30 -13.68
C PRO A 300 3.52 0.26 -12.77
N VAL A 301 3.02 -0.97 -12.76
CA VAL A 301 3.69 -2.08 -12.08
C VAL A 301 4.92 -2.54 -12.87
N GLU A 302 6.01 -2.77 -12.18
CA GLU A 302 7.31 -3.12 -12.78
C GLU A 302 7.44 -4.59 -13.22
N TYR A 303 6.50 -5.45 -12.82
CA TYR A 303 6.52 -6.89 -13.13
C TYR A 303 5.56 -7.33 -14.24
N VAL A 304 4.80 -6.40 -14.85
CA VAL A 304 3.96 -6.68 -16.04
C VAL A 304 4.49 -5.87 -17.21
N THR A 305 5.54 -6.38 -17.85
CA THR A 305 6.30 -5.67 -18.89
C THR A 305 6.00 -6.15 -20.31
N ALA A 306 5.57 -7.40 -20.49
CA ALA A 306 5.24 -7.93 -21.81
C ALA A 306 4.01 -7.22 -22.39
N ALA A 307 4.13 -6.73 -23.64
CA ALA A 307 3.05 -6.02 -24.32
C ALA A 307 1.75 -6.83 -24.37
N ALA A 308 1.83 -8.15 -24.61
CA ALA A 308 0.68 -9.04 -24.59
C ALA A 308 -0.01 -9.11 -23.21
N ALA A 309 0.77 -9.11 -22.12
CA ALA A 309 0.24 -9.10 -20.76
C ALA A 309 -0.43 -7.75 -20.42
N GLN A 310 0.16 -6.64 -20.84
CA GLN A 310 -0.44 -5.31 -20.69
C GLN A 310 -1.75 -5.20 -21.48
N GLU A 311 -1.79 -5.75 -22.69
CA GLU A 311 -2.99 -5.74 -23.51
C GLU A 311 -4.09 -6.64 -22.95
N ALA A 312 -3.73 -7.77 -22.34
CA ALA A 312 -4.67 -8.60 -21.60
C ALA A 312 -5.36 -7.80 -20.48
N VAL A 313 -4.60 -7.01 -19.71
CA VAL A 313 -5.17 -6.14 -18.65
C VAL A 313 -6.15 -5.15 -19.25
N ARG A 314 -5.80 -4.47 -20.36
CA ARG A 314 -6.69 -3.50 -21.02
C ARG A 314 -7.99 -4.18 -21.49
N ARG A 315 -7.86 -5.31 -22.18
CA ARG A 315 -9.00 -6.07 -22.71
C ARG A 315 -9.98 -6.50 -21.63
N ILE A 316 -9.48 -6.89 -20.45
CA ILE A 316 -10.31 -7.35 -19.33
C ILE A 316 -10.87 -6.18 -18.52
N ALA A 317 -10.04 -5.18 -18.21
CA ALA A 317 -10.41 -4.10 -17.31
C ALA A 317 -11.39 -3.12 -17.96
N LYS A 318 -11.22 -2.78 -19.25
CA LYS A 318 -12.04 -1.74 -19.90
C LYS A 318 -13.56 -2.04 -19.88
N PRO A 319 -14.04 -3.26 -20.24
CA PRO A 319 -15.46 -3.58 -20.13
C PRO A 319 -15.99 -3.50 -18.70
N LEU A 320 -15.19 -3.91 -17.71
CA LEU A 320 -15.55 -3.85 -16.30
C LEU A 320 -15.57 -2.42 -15.73
N ILE A 321 -14.83 -1.48 -16.32
CA ILE A 321 -14.93 -0.05 -15.98
C ILE A 321 -16.19 0.55 -16.61
N ALA A 322 -16.49 0.20 -17.86
CA ALA A 322 -17.66 0.71 -18.57
C ALA A 322 -18.98 0.20 -17.98
N ALA A 323 -19.01 -1.06 -17.55
CA ALA A 323 -20.15 -1.70 -16.91
C ALA A 323 -19.71 -2.46 -15.63
N PRO A 324 -19.53 -1.74 -14.50
CA PRO A 324 -19.04 -2.34 -13.27
C PRO A 324 -19.99 -3.39 -12.69
N PRO A 325 -19.53 -4.62 -12.40
CA PRO A 325 -20.35 -5.60 -11.73
C PRO A 325 -20.53 -5.23 -10.24
N PRO A 326 -21.60 -5.70 -9.58
CA PRO A 326 -21.84 -5.41 -8.17
C PRO A 326 -21.01 -6.26 -7.20
N ARG A 327 -20.39 -7.36 -7.65
CA ARG A 327 -19.66 -8.32 -6.79
C ARG A 327 -18.23 -8.52 -7.25
N LEU A 328 -17.33 -8.77 -6.29
CA LEU A 328 -15.92 -9.06 -6.57
C LEU A 328 -15.72 -10.42 -7.23
N ALA A 329 -16.60 -11.38 -6.95
CA ALA A 329 -16.59 -12.68 -7.61
C ALA A 329 -16.77 -12.55 -9.13
N ASP A 330 -17.59 -11.60 -9.58
CA ASP A 330 -17.82 -11.35 -11.02
C ASP A 330 -16.56 -10.75 -11.68
N VAL A 331 -15.85 -9.86 -10.97
CA VAL A 331 -14.55 -9.33 -11.43
C VAL A 331 -13.50 -10.44 -11.53
N ALA A 332 -13.41 -11.29 -10.50
CA ALA A 332 -12.45 -12.41 -10.47
C ALA A 332 -12.74 -13.46 -11.56
N ALA A 333 -14.02 -13.75 -11.82
CA ALA A 333 -14.43 -14.66 -12.89
C ALA A 333 -14.07 -14.10 -14.27
N ALA A 334 -14.40 -12.83 -14.54
CA ALA A 334 -14.03 -12.16 -15.79
C ALA A 334 -12.51 -12.10 -15.99
N TRP A 335 -11.76 -11.92 -14.88
CA TRP A 335 -10.31 -11.98 -14.91
C TRP A 335 -9.79 -13.37 -15.28
N ALA A 336 -10.25 -14.43 -14.62
CA ALA A 336 -9.85 -15.80 -14.90
C ALA A 336 -10.12 -16.18 -16.37
N GLU A 337 -11.35 -15.94 -16.85
CA GLU A 337 -11.74 -16.22 -18.24
C GLU A 337 -10.93 -15.40 -19.24
N GLY A 338 -10.66 -14.13 -18.92
CA GLY A 338 -9.89 -13.23 -19.77
C GLY A 338 -8.42 -13.64 -19.92
N LEU A 339 -7.87 -14.31 -18.91
CA LEU A 339 -6.51 -14.86 -18.91
C LEU A 339 -6.38 -16.15 -19.73
N ASP A 340 -7.46 -16.93 -19.90
CA ASP A 340 -7.44 -18.11 -20.78
C ASP A 340 -7.29 -17.75 -22.27
N ARG A 341 -7.48 -16.47 -22.59
CA ARG A 341 -7.36 -15.90 -23.94
C ARG A 341 -6.02 -15.16 -24.15
N VAL A 342 -5.04 -15.39 -23.28
CA VAL A 342 -3.68 -14.79 -23.29
C VAL A 342 -2.67 -15.87 -23.62
#